data_AF-A0A849QX75-F1
#
_entry.id   AF-A0A849QX75-F1
#
_cell.length_a   1.000
_cell.length_b   1.000
_cell.length_c   1.000
_cell.angle_alpha   90.00
_cell.angle_beta   90.00
_cell.angle_gamma   90.00
#
_symmetry.space_group_name_H-M   'P 1'
#
loop_
_entity.id
_entity.type
_entity.pdbx_description
1 polymer ?
#
loop_
_entity_poly.entity_id
_entity_poly.type
_entity_poly.pdbx_seq_one_letter_code
_entity_poly.pdbx_strand_id
1 'polypeptide(L)' 'MDDILLCEECAGKRDLDLIRLRDWAYSLNAYGVPDSKLEGLRGHVVAQYGEALELIAPKEEKSKKKKRSGKIR' A
#
# COMPACT_ATOMS: atom_id res chain seq x y z
N MET A 1 -9.02 -7.34 -17.39
CA MET A 1 -9.15 -5.87 -17.32
C MET A 1 -9.89 -5.56 -16.03
N ASP A 2 -9.20 -5.00 -15.04
CA ASP A 2 -9.75 -4.66 -13.73
C ASP A 2 -10.52 -3.33 -13.75
N ASP A 3 -11.19 -3.00 -12.63
CA ASP A 3 -12.00 -1.78 -12.39
C ASP A 3 -11.32 -0.44 -12.76
N ILE A 4 -10.00 -0.44 -12.94
CA ILE A 4 -9.20 0.75 -13.30
C ILE A 4 -8.41 0.55 -14.62
N LEU A 5 -8.86 -0.36 -15.48
CA LEU A 5 -8.26 -0.67 -16.80
C LEU A 5 -6.75 -0.94 -16.78
N LEU A 6 -6.26 -1.56 -15.71
CA LEU A 6 -4.88 -2.03 -15.65
C LEU A 6 -4.72 -3.32 -16.47
N CYS A 7 -3.56 -3.45 -17.11
CA CYS A 7 -3.11 -4.72 -17.66
C CYS A 7 -2.99 -5.76 -16.53
N GLU A 8 -3.11 -7.06 -16.82
CA GLU A 8 -3.07 -8.11 -15.78
C GLU A 8 -1.80 -8.04 -14.93
N GLU A 9 -0.66 -7.77 -15.56
CA GLU A 9 0.62 -7.61 -14.86
C GLU A 9 0.62 -6.38 -13.94
N CYS A 10 0.02 -5.29 -14.41
CA CYS A 10 -0.10 -4.03 -13.70
C CYS A 10 -1.09 -4.16 -12.51
N ALA A 11 -2.17 -4.91 -12.68
CA ALA A 11 -3.12 -5.23 -11.62
C ALA A 11 -2.48 -6.09 -10.53
N GLY A 12 -1.66 -7.07 -10.92
CA GLY A 12 -0.87 -7.88 -9.99
C GLY A 12 0.11 -7.03 -9.16
N LYS A 13 0.89 -6.15 -9.81
CA LYS A 13 1.80 -5.20 -9.12
C LYS A 13 1.05 -4.31 -8.13
N ARG A 14 -0.13 -3.81 -8.50
CA ARG A 14 -0.99 -3.01 -7.61
C ARG A 14 -1.42 -3.80 -6.39
N ASP A 15 -1.87 -5.04 -6.57
CA ASP A 15 -2.34 -5.88 -5.48
C ASP A 15 -1.22 -6.17 -4.46
N LEU A 16 -0.01 -6.48 -4.94
CA LEU A 16 1.17 -6.68 -4.10
C LEU A 16 1.51 -5.40 -3.32
N ASP A 17 1.43 -4.23 -3.95
CA ASP A 17 1.65 -2.95 -3.28
C ASP A 17 0.61 -2.67 -2.19
N LEU A 18 -0.66 -3.02 -2.41
CA LEU A 18 -1.71 -2.90 -1.40
C LEU A 18 -1.41 -3.79 -0.20
N ILE A 19 -0.95 -5.02 -0.42
CA ILE A 19 -0.50 -5.94 0.65
C ILE A 19 0.69 -5.34 1.41
N ARG A 20 1.69 -4.77 0.71
CA ARG A 20 2.85 -4.12 1.34
C ARG A 20 2.44 -2.94 2.22
N LEU A 21 1.47 -2.16 1.77
CA LEU A 21 0.88 -1.01 2.48
C LEU A 21 -0.10 -1.38 3.60
N ARG A 22 -0.38 -2.68 3.78
CA ARG A 22 -1.39 -3.19 4.72
C ARG A 22 -2.81 -2.70 4.39
N ASP A 23 -3.05 -2.40 3.12
CA ASP A 23 -4.33 -1.94 2.61
C ASP A 23 -5.17 -3.12 2.10
N TRP A 24 -5.60 -3.95 3.05
CA TRP A 24 -6.24 -5.24 2.80
C TRP A 24 -7.59 -5.12 2.10
N ALA A 25 -8.29 -4.01 2.30
CA ALA A 25 -9.65 -3.80 1.80
C ALA A 25 -9.73 -3.70 0.27
N TYR A 26 -8.63 -3.32 -0.37
CA TYR A 26 -8.55 -3.16 -1.83
C TYR A 26 -7.68 -4.21 -2.51
N SER A 27 -7.10 -5.15 -1.75
CA SER A 27 -6.32 -6.27 -2.29
C SER A 27 -7.21 -7.47 -2.54
N LEU A 28 -7.13 -8.02 -3.75
CA LEU A 28 -7.79 -9.26 -4.17
C LEU A 28 -7.19 -10.47 -3.44
N ASN A 29 -5.87 -10.51 -3.22
CA ASN A 29 -5.23 -11.60 -2.49
C ASN A 29 -5.46 -11.56 -0.98
N ALA A 30 -5.68 -10.36 -0.41
CA ALA A 30 -6.05 -10.22 1.00
C ALA A 30 -7.56 -10.44 1.23
N TYR A 31 -8.38 -10.35 0.18
CA TYR A 31 -9.82 -10.53 0.28
C TYR A 31 -10.17 -11.96 0.76
N GLY A 32 -10.86 -12.04 1.90
CA GLY A 32 -11.24 -13.32 2.51
C GLY A 32 -10.14 -14.00 3.34
N VAL A 33 -8.95 -13.39 3.45
CA VAL A 33 -7.89 -13.88 4.35
C VAL A 33 -8.19 -13.39 5.78
N PRO A 34 -8.16 -14.27 6.79
CA PRO A 34 -8.34 -13.85 8.19
C PRO A 34 -7.20 -12.95 8.63
N ASP A 35 -7.50 -11.98 9.50
CA ASP A 35 -6.56 -10.97 10.01
C ASP A 35 -5.24 -11.57 10.52
N SER A 36 -5.34 -12.71 11.22
CA SER A 36 -4.20 -13.42 11.80
C SER A 36 -3.22 -13.97 10.76
N LYS A 37 -3.62 -14.07 9.48
CA LYS A 37 -2.79 -14.53 8.37
C LYS A 37 -2.33 -13.39 7.44
N LEU A 38 -2.90 -12.19 7.56
CA LEU A 38 -2.57 -11.05 6.69
C LEU A 38 -1.12 -10.60 6.84
N GLU A 39 -0.60 -10.57 8.08
CA GLU A 39 0.81 -10.25 8.28
C GLU A 39 1.75 -11.30 7.71
N GLY A 40 1.37 -12.58 7.77
CA GLY A 40 2.10 -13.67 7.12
C GLY A 40 2.10 -13.55 5.61
N LEU A 41 0.95 -13.19 5.02
CA LEU A 41 0.82 -12.92 3.58
C LEU A 41 1.73 -11.77 3.14
N ARG A 42 1.76 -10.67 3.90
CA ARG A 42 2.69 -9.57 3.65
C ARG A 42 4.14 -10.01 3.73
N GLY A 43 4.49 -10.81 4.75
CA GLY A 43 5.84 -11.38 4.86
C GLY A 43 6.24 -12.18 3.63
N HIS A 44 5.33 -13.01 3.11
CA HIS A 44 5.55 -13.79 1.90
C HIS A 44 5.74 -12.90 0.65
N VAL A 45 4.87 -11.90 0.48
CA VAL A 45 4.94 -10.95 -0.63
C VAL A 45 6.24 -10.14 -0.60
N VAL A 46 6.64 -9.64 0.57
CA VAL A 46 7.91 -8.91 0.74
C VAL A 46 9.11 -9.81 0.49
N ALA A 47 9.06 -11.08 0.92
CA ALA A 47 10.15 -12.03 0.69
C ALA A 47 10.31 -12.40 -0.80
N GLN A 48 9.22 -12.55 -1.55
CA GLN A 48 9.27 -12.92 -2.96
C GLN A 48 9.52 -11.73 -3.90
N TYR A 49 8.90 -10.58 -3.63
CA TYR A 49 8.86 -9.44 -4.55
C TYR A 49 9.59 -8.19 -4.02
N GLY A 50 10.13 -8.24 -2.80
CA GLY A 50 10.79 -7.09 -2.16
C GLY A 50 9.82 -6.10 -1.50
N GLU A 51 10.38 -5.19 -0.70
CA GLU A 51 9.62 -4.20 0.08
C GLU A 51 9.29 -2.91 -0.71
N ALA A 52 9.97 -2.68 -1.84
CA ALA A 52 9.74 -1.51 -2.66
C ALA A 52 8.36 -1.55 -3.33
N LEU A 53 7.66 -0.41 -3.32
CA LEU A 53 6.42 -0.22 -4.06
C LEU A 53 6.76 0.06 -5.52
N GLU A 54 6.16 -0.68 -6.44
CA GLU A 54 6.45 -0.55 -7.88
C GLU A 54 5.45 0.35 -8.62
N LEU A 55 4.21 0.42 -8.14
CA LEU A 55 3.11 1.06 -8.83
C LEU A 55 2.38 2.10 -7.96
N ILE A 56 2.29 1.87 -6.64
CA ILE A 56 1.70 2.84 -5.71
C ILE A 56 2.78 3.81 -5.24
N ALA A 57 2.55 5.10 -5.46
CA ALA A 57 3.42 6.12 -4.89
C ALA A 57 3.44 5.98 -3.36
N PRO A 58 4.62 5.88 -2.73
CA PRO A 58 4.70 5.83 -1.27
C PRO A 58 3.98 7.05 -0.73
N LYS A 59 3.03 6.82 0.16
CA LYS A 59 2.22 7.89 0.74
C LYS A 59 3.17 8.81 1.50
N GLU A 60 3.52 9.96 0.89
CA GLU A 60 4.28 11.00 1.57
C GLU A 60 3.52 11.31 2.86
N GLU A 61 4.14 10.97 3.98
CA GLU A 61 3.62 11.35 5.28
C GLU A 61 3.60 12.87 5.27
N LYS A 62 2.41 13.45 5.11
CA LYS A 62 2.23 14.91 5.09
C LYS A 62 2.71 15.42 6.44
N SER A 63 3.98 15.81 6.48
CA SER A 63 4.62 16.39 7.65
C SER A 63 3.78 17.62 8.01
N LYS A 64 3.11 17.55 9.15
CA LYS A 64 2.25 18.62 9.67
C LYS A 64 3.10 19.90 9.68
N LYS A 65 2.85 20.82 8.74
CA LYS A 65 3.44 22.16 8.76
C LYS A 65 3.14 22.79 10.11
N LYS A 66 4.13 22.82 11.01
CA LYS A 66 4.07 23.62 12.24
C LYS A 66 3.81 25.06 11.81
N LYS A 67 2.60 25.57 12.07
CA LYS A 67 2.30 26.99 11.93
C LYS A 67 3.28 27.73 12.86
N ARG A 68 4.24 28.44 12.27
CA ARG A 68 5.16 29.30 13.02
C ARG A 68 4.31 30.36 13.73
N SER A 69 4.41 30.34 15.05
CA SER A 69 3.84 31.28 16.00
C SER A 69 3.99 32.72 15.51
N GLY A 70 2.86 33.44 15.47
CA GLY A 70 2.82 34.86 15.14
C GLY A 70 3.71 35.68 16.08
N LYS A 71 4.57 36.50 15.48
CA LYS A 71 5.36 37.51 16.19
C LYS A 71 4.40 38.60 16.67
N ILE A 72 4.23 38.71 17.98
CA ILE A 72 3.61 39.86 18.66
C ILE A 72 4.44 41.11 18.33
N ARG A 73 3.78 42.16 17.88
CA ARG A 73 4.32 43.53 17.73
C ARG A 73 3.30 44.51 18.29
#